data_AF-A0A521HXR9-F1
#
_entry.id   AF-A0A521HXR9-F1
#
_cell.length_a   1.000
_cell.length_b   1.000
_cell.length_c   1.000
_cell.angle_alpha   90.00
_cell.angle_beta   90.00
_cell.angle_gamma   90.00
#
_symmetry.space_group_name_H-M   'P 1'
#
loop_
_entity.id
_entity.type
_entity.pdbx_description
1 polymer ?
#
loop_
_entity_poly.entity_id
_entity_poly.type
_entity_poly.pdbx_seq_one_letter_code
_entity_poly.pdbx_strand_id
1 'polypeptide(L)'
;MQSDSLRELASHYAAKHLRFNVAVNVLDGAFFGSALGIASFVTVIPLFVNTLTSSAILIGLIPALHTIGWQLPQLFTAGTVSRLLRYKPMVLAMTIHERVPYLGLAVVALFSQTLNPNLALAIVFLLLMWQGLGGGLAATAWQSMIGKIIPPRHHGKFFGMQSATANLFASVAALIAG
;
A
#
# COMPACT_ATOMS: atom_id res chain seq x y z
N MET A 1 -32.80 18.63 -8.53
CA MET A 1 -33.76 18.27 -7.46
C MET A 1 -33.51 16.88 -6.87
N GLN A 2 -33.68 15.76 -7.60
CA GLN A 2 -33.41 14.43 -7.04
C GLN A 2 -31.91 14.17 -6.77
N SER A 3 -31.01 14.66 -7.63
CA SER A 3 -29.55 14.57 -7.46
C SER A 3 -29.04 15.28 -6.20
N ASP A 4 -29.63 16.41 -5.85
CA ASP A 4 -29.19 17.24 -4.73
C ASP A 4 -29.59 16.61 -3.39
N SER A 5 -30.81 16.04 -3.33
CA SER A 5 -31.28 15.28 -2.16
C SER A 5 -30.40 14.05 -1.86
N LEU A 6 -29.93 13.34 -2.90
CA LEU A 6 -29.05 12.18 -2.73
C LEU A 6 -27.65 12.57 -2.26
N ARG A 7 -27.13 13.71 -2.72
CA ARG A 7 -25.84 14.27 -2.27
C ARG A 7 -25.91 14.70 -0.81
N GLU A 8 -27.03 15.29 -0.40
CA GLU A 8 -27.27 15.72 0.97
C GLU A 8 -27.40 14.53 1.93
N LEU A 9 -28.18 13.51 1.55
CA LEU A 9 -28.28 12.23 2.27
C LEU A 9 -26.92 11.54 2.43
N ALA A 10 -26.12 11.48 1.36
CA ALA A 10 -24.78 10.90 1.41
C ALA A 10 -23.84 11.68 2.34
N SER A 11 -23.92 13.00 2.31
CA SER A 11 -23.12 13.88 3.19
C SER A 11 -23.51 13.71 4.66
N HIS A 12 -24.81 13.62 4.94
CA HIS A 12 -25.32 13.35 6.27
C HIS A 12 -24.88 11.96 6.78
N TYR A 13 -24.96 10.94 5.93
CA TYR A 13 -24.48 9.59 6.26
C TYR A 13 -22.98 9.56 6.58
N ALA A 14 -22.16 10.21 5.74
CA ALA A 14 -20.72 10.31 5.96
C ALA A 14 -20.39 11.05 7.27
N ALA A 15 -21.13 12.11 7.60
CA ALA A 15 -20.98 12.83 8.87
C ALA A 15 -21.37 11.95 10.08
N LYS A 16 -22.48 11.22 9.98
CA LYS A 16 -22.97 10.31 11.04
C LYS A 16 -21.95 9.20 11.37
N HIS A 17 -21.29 8.65 10.36
CA HIS A 17 -20.32 7.54 10.51
C HIS A 17 -18.85 7.98 10.55
N LEU A 18 -18.60 9.29 10.59
CA LEU A 18 -17.25 9.86 10.48
C LEU A 18 -16.25 9.25 11.46
N ARG A 19 -16.60 9.15 12.74
CA ARG A 19 -15.71 8.66 13.79
C ARG A 19 -15.25 7.23 13.52
N PHE A 20 -16.18 6.37 13.11
CA PHE A 20 -15.89 4.98 12.75
C PHE A 20 -15.03 4.90 11.49
N ASN A 21 -15.40 5.62 10.42
CA ASN A 21 -14.66 5.63 9.17
C ASN A 21 -13.21 6.11 9.39
N VAL A 22 -13.03 7.18 10.15
CA VAL A 22 -11.70 7.71 10.49
C VAL A 22 -10.91 6.69 11.32
N ALA A 23 -11.49 6.13 12.39
CA ALA A 23 -10.79 5.19 13.26
C ALA A 23 -10.31 3.95 12.51
N VAL A 24 -11.18 3.31 11.72
CA VAL A 24 -10.85 2.09 10.98
C VAL A 24 -9.80 2.35 9.90
N ASN A 25 -9.89 3.46 9.14
CA ASN A 25 -8.93 3.74 8.09
C ASN A 25 -7.58 4.27 8.62
N VAL A 26 -7.56 4.88 9.81
CA VAL A 26 -6.30 5.24 10.50
C VAL A 26 -5.62 3.99 11.04
N LEU A 27 -6.38 3.07 11.63
CA LEU A 27 -5.85 1.78 12.07
C LEU A 27 -5.34 0.94 10.89
N ASP A 28 -6.07 0.92 9.78
CA ASP A 28 -5.61 0.31 8.52
C ASP A 28 -4.28 0.92 8.05
N GLY A 29 -4.17 2.26 8.07
CA GLY A 29 -2.91 2.95 7.80
C GLY A 29 -1.78 2.57 8.76
N ALA A 30 -2.08 2.34 10.05
CA ALA A 30 -1.11 1.89 11.04
C ALA A 30 -0.55 0.49 10.71
N PHE A 31 -1.42 -0.46 10.36
CA PHE A 31 -1.02 -1.81 9.95
C PHE A 31 -0.29 -1.82 8.61
N PHE A 32 -0.71 -0.98 7.67
CA PHE A 32 0.00 -0.76 6.42
C PHE A 32 1.42 -0.22 6.68
N GLY A 33 1.54 0.80 7.52
CA GLY A 33 2.82 1.35 7.96
C GLY A 33 3.69 0.30 8.64
N SER A 34 3.13 -0.52 9.54
CA SER A 34 3.85 -1.63 10.17
C SER A 34 4.45 -2.57 9.14
N ALA A 35 3.65 -3.01 8.16
CA ALA A 35 4.11 -3.91 7.11
C ALA A 35 5.24 -3.29 6.28
N LEU A 36 5.13 -2.00 5.93
CA LEU A 36 6.19 -1.26 5.25
C LEU A 36 7.44 -1.11 6.12
N GLY A 37 7.29 -0.96 7.44
CA GLY A 37 8.41 -0.90 8.39
C GLY A 37 9.17 -2.22 8.49
N ILE A 38 8.46 -3.34 8.64
CA ILE A 38 9.08 -4.69 8.71
C ILE A 38 9.79 -5.01 7.39
N ALA A 39 9.10 -4.83 6.26
CA ALA A 39 9.67 -5.23 4.97
C ALA A 39 10.71 -4.23 4.45
N SER A 40 10.53 -2.93 4.76
CA SER A 40 11.36 -1.78 4.40
C SER A 40 12.08 -1.88 3.05
N PHE A 41 11.54 -1.18 2.05
CA PHE A 41 12.15 -1.04 0.72
C PHE A 41 13.47 -0.25 0.72
N VAL A 42 13.84 0.34 1.86
CA VAL A 42 15.04 1.18 2.01
C VAL A 42 16.11 0.56 2.91
N THR A 43 15.75 -0.39 3.77
CA THR A 43 16.70 -1.04 4.69
C THR A 43 16.70 -2.56 4.55
N VAL A 44 15.61 -3.24 4.94
CA VAL A 44 15.57 -4.70 5.10
C VAL A 44 15.69 -5.43 3.76
N ILE A 45 14.86 -5.11 2.76
CA ILE A 45 14.96 -5.74 1.43
C ILE A 45 16.31 -5.43 0.77
N PRO A 46 16.81 -4.18 0.73
CA PRO A 46 18.15 -3.87 0.24
C PRO A 46 19.27 -4.66 0.95
N LEU A 47 19.21 -4.79 2.27
CA LEU A 47 20.18 -5.57 3.05
C LEU A 47 20.15 -7.05 2.66
N PHE A 48 18.96 -7.64 2.54
CA PHE A 48 18.80 -9.01 2.07
C PHE A 48 19.38 -9.19 0.66
N VAL A 49 19.04 -8.30 -0.27
CA VAL A 49 19.56 -8.35 -1.65
C VAL A 49 21.08 -8.18 -1.69
N ASN A 50 21.67 -7.40 -0.78
CA ASN A 50 23.12 -7.24 -0.67
C ASN A 50 23.84 -8.55 -0.25
N THR A 51 23.13 -9.53 0.32
CA THR A 51 23.67 -10.89 0.55
C THR A 51 23.71 -11.74 -0.73
N LEU A 52 22.94 -11.35 -1.76
CA LEU A 52 22.82 -12.07 -3.03
C LEU A 52 23.63 -11.44 -4.16
N THR A 53 23.91 -10.13 -4.09
CA THR A 53 24.66 -9.39 -5.13
C THR A 53 25.38 -8.17 -4.56
N SER A 54 26.48 -7.76 -5.20
CA SER A 54 27.22 -6.52 -4.91
C SER A 54 26.85 -5.36 -5.85
N SER A 55 25.88 -5.55 -6.75
CA SER A 55 25.48 -4.52 -7.72
C SER A 55 24.68 -3.40 -7.06
N ALA A 56 25.31 -2.22 -6.94
CA ALA A 56 24.64 -1.02 -6.45
C ALA A 56 23.43 -0.60 -7.31
N ILE A 57 23.46 -0.90 -8.62
CA ILE A 57 22.34 -0.62 -9.54
C ILE A 57 21.11 -1.44 -9.14
N LEU A 58 21.29 -2.73 -8.86
CA LEU A 58 20.19 -3.60 -8.46
C LEU A 58 19.63 -3.20 -7.09
N ILE A 59 20.50 -2.90 -6.13
CA ILE A 59 20.07 -2.45 -4.80
C ILE A 59 19.28 -1.13 -4.91
N GLY A 60 19.77 -0.17 -5.70
CA GLY A 60 19.07 1.10 -5.95
C GLY A 60 17.75 0.95 -6.73
N LEU A 61 17.61 -0.12 -7.50
CA LEU A 61 16.39 -0.40 -8.28
C LEU A 61 15.20 -0.78 -7.39
N ILE A 62 15.44 -1.30 -6.18
CA ILE A 62 14.39 -1.74 -5.24
C ILE A 62 13.40 -0.59 -4.91
N PRO A 63 13.83 0.56 -4.33
CA PRO A 63 12.91 1.65 -4.04
C PRO A 63 12.34 2.32 -5.30
N ALA A 64 13.08 2.30 -6.42
CA ALA A 64 12.61 2.83 -7.70
C ALA A 64 11.44 2.02 -8.24
N LEU A 65 11.54 0.69 -8.24
CA LEU A 65 10.46 -0.22 -8.66
C LEU A 65 9.24 -0.08 -7.78
N HIS A 66 9.41 0.03 -6.47
CA HIS A 66 8.29 0.28 -5.56
C HIS A 66 7.56 1.59 -5.92
N THR A 67 8.32 2.68 -6.12
CA THR A 67 7.75 3.99 -6.45
C THR A 67 7.02 3.98 -7.79
N ILE A 68 7.65 3.45 -8.84
CA ILE A 68 7.05 3.35 -10.18
C ILE A 68 5.84 2.42 -10.14
N GLY A 69 5.98 1.26 -9.51
CA GLY A 69 4.91 0.28 -9.36
C GLY A 69 3.69 0.87 -8.65
N TRP A 70 3.89 1.73 -7.65
CA TRP A 70 2.79 2.40 -6.98
C TRP A 70 2.08 3.44 -7.86
N GLN A 71 2.82 4.20 -8.67
CA GLN A 71 2.25 5.30 -9.45
C GLN A 71 1.66 4.86 -10.80
N LEU A 72 2.33 3.93 -11.49
CA LEU A 72 2.01 3.57 -12.87
C LEU A 72 0.59 2.98 -13.06
N PRO A 73 0.11 2.03 -12.24
CA PRO A 73 -1.23 1.47 -12.39
C PRO A 73 -2.34 2.50 -12.15
N GLN A 74 -2.06 3.57 -11.40
CA GLN A 74 -3.06 4.60 -11.10
C GLN A 74 -3.49 5.33 -12.38
N LEU A 75 -2.58 5.52 -13.34
CA LEU A 75 -2.87 6.13 -14.64
C LEU A 75 -3.91 5.33 -15.44
N PHE A 76 -3.81 4.00 -15.39
CA PHE A 76 -4.71 3.11 -16.12
C PHE A 76 -6.01 2.83 -15.37
N THR A 77 -5.98 2.85 -14.04
CA THR A 77 -7.16 2.53 -13.22
C THR A 77 -8.08 3.74 -12.96
N ALA A 78 -7.58 4.98 -13.06
CA ALA A 78 -8.37 6.18 -12.75
C ALA A 78 -9.70 6.26 -13.53
N GLY A 79 -9.68 5.99 -14.85
CA GLY A 79 -10.87 6.00 -15.69
C GLY A 79 -11.91 4.98 -15.24
N THR A 80 -11.47 3.75 -14.97
CA THR A 80 -12.34 2.66 -14.50
C THR A 80 -12.91 2.96 -13.11
N VAL A 81 -12.07 3.41 -12.18
CA VAL A 81 -12.46 3.72 -10.80
C VAL A 81 -13.48 4.84 -10.73
N SER A 82 -13.34 5.89 -11.55
CA SER A 82 -14.29 7.01 -11.56
C SER A 82 -15.74 6.60 -11.86
N ARG A 83 -15.94 5.48 -12.56
CA ARG A 83 -17.25 4.94 -12.93
C ARG A 83 -17.83 3.98 -11.88
N LEU A 84 -17.08 3.64 -10.84
CA LEU A 84 -17.53 2.70 -9.80
C LEU A 84 -18.53 3.36 -8.86
N LEU A 85 -19.66 2.68 -8.64
CA LEU A 85 -20.64 3.08 -7.63
C LEU A 85 -20.18 2.72 -6.21
N ARG A 86 -19.41 1.63 -6.07
CA ARG A 86 -18.86 1.13 -4.79
C ARG A 86 -17.37 0.80 -4.96
N TYR A 87 -16.52 1.45 -4.17
CA TYR A 87 -15.07 1.29 -4.24
C TYR A 87 -14.53 0.12 -3.41
N LYS A 88 -15.14 -0.17 -2.25
CA LYS A 88 -14.67 -1.18 -1.29
C LYS A 88 -14.39 -2.57 -1.90
N PRO A 89 -15.22 -3.14 -2.79
CA PRO A 89 -14.93 -4.45 -3.39
C PRO A 89 -13.63 -4.46 -4.18
N MET A 90 -13.36 -3.39 -4.95
CA MET A 90 -12.12 -3.28 -5.70
C MET A 90 -10.91 -3.12 -4.77
N VAL A 91 -11.03 -2.30 -3.71
CA VAL A 91 -9.95 -2.16 -2.70
C VAL A 91 -9.58 -3.53 -2.11
N LEU A 92 -10.58 -4.30 -1.69
CA LEU A 92 -10.36 -5.63 -1.10
C LEU A 92 -9.81 -6.65 -2.10
N ALA A 93 -10.26 -6.61 -3.36
CA ALA A 93 -9.74 -7.51 -4.39
C ALA A 93 -8.28 -7.19 -4.73
N MET A 94 -7.95 -5.90 -4.87
CA MET A 94 -6.62 -5.47 -5.32
C MET A 94 -5.57 -5.55 -4.22
N THR A 95 -5.93 -5.36 -2.94
CA THR A 95 -4.96 -5.42 -1.82
C THR A 95 -4.34 -6.81 -1.63
N ILE A 96 -4.96 -7.87 -2.17
CA ILE A 96 -4.35 -9.22 -2.19
C ILE A 96 -2.99 -9.19 -2.90
N HIS A 97 -2.86 -8.41 -3.97
CA HIS A 97 -1.61 -8.25 -4.71
C HIS A 97 -0.54 -7.48 -3.94
N GLU A 98 -0.90 -6.75 -2.88
CA GLU A 98 0.07 -6.15 -1.96
C GLU A 98 0.59 -7.15 -0.93
N ARG A 99 -0.23 -8.15 -0.56
CA ARG A 99 0.08 -9.08 0.55
C ARG A 99 0.80 -10.35 0.09
N VAL A 100 0.34 -10.96 -1.01
CA VAL A 100 0.90 -12.22 -1.52
C VAL A 100 2.40 -12.13 -1.80
N PRO A 101 2.94 -11.05 -2.40
CA PRO A 101 4.36 -10.98 -2.68
C PRO A 101 5.26 -10.98 -1.44
N TYR A 102 4.81 -10.43 -0.31
CA TYR A 102 5.58 -10.46 0.93
C TYR A 102 5.73 -11.88 1.48
N LEU A 103 4.71 -12.73 1.31
CA LEU A 103 4.83 -14.15 1.65
C LEU A 103 5.86 -14.83 0.73
N GLY A 104 5.86 -14.49 -0.56
CA GLY A 104 6.89 -14.95 -1.49
C GLY A 104 8.30 -14.51 -1.08
N LEU A 105 8.48 -13.26 -0.66
CA LEU A 105 9.77 -12.74 -0.20
C LEU A 105 10.25 -13.46 1.06
N ALA A 106 9.35 -13.75 2.01
CA ALA A 106 9.67 -14.53 3.19
C ALA A 106 10.13 -15.96 2.84
N VAL A 107 9.45 -16.62 1.88
CA VAL A 107 9.86 -17.93 1.37
C VAL A 107 11.24 -17.88 0.72
N VAL A 108 11.50 -16.88 -0.15
CA VAL A 108 12.82 -16.73 -0.78
C VAL A 108 13.92 -16.50 0.25
N ALA A 109 13.66 -15.67 1.27
CA ALA A 109 14.61 -15.45 2.36
C ALA A 109 14.91 -16.74 3.13
N LEU A 110 13.88 -17.54 3.44
CA LEU A 110 14.02 -18.81 4.18
C LEU A 110 14.88 -19.84 3.41
N PHE A 111 14.74 -19.90 2.09
CA PHE A 111 15.48 -20.85 1.25
C PHE A 111 16.74 -20.26 0.60
N SER A 112 17.10 -19.02 0.93
CA SER A 112 18.18 -18.26 0.27
C SER A 112 19.54 -18.97 0.28
N GLN A 113 19.88 -19.70 1.35
CA GLN A 113 21.14 -20.45 1.46
C GLN A 113 21.21 -21.66 0.52
N THR A 114 20.06 -22.16 0.06
CA THR A 114 19.97 -23.35 -0.82
C THR A 114 19.70 -22.97 -2.28
N LEU A 115 19.14 -21.79 -2.51
CA LEU A 115 18.82 -21.29 -3.84
C LEU A 115 20.07 -20.77 -4.54
N ASN A 116 20.11 -20.92 -5.87
CA ASN A 116 21.08 -20.21 -6.68
C ASN A 116 20.87 -18.68 -6.49
N PRO A 117 21.91 -17.89 -6.19
CA PRO A 117 21.77 -16.46 -5.92
C PRO A 117 21.10 -15.67 -7.05
N ASN A 118 21.41 -15.98 -8.32
CA ASN A 118 20.81 -15.30 -9.46
C ASN A 118 19.31 -15.62 -9.59
N LEU A 119 18.92 -16.86 -9.28
CA LEU A 119 17.51 -17.27 -9.27
C LEU A 119 16.76 -16.58 -8.12
N ALA A 120 17.31 -16.58 -6.91
CA ALA A 120 16.72 -15.89 -5.76
C ALA A 120 16.52 -14.40 -6.05
N LEU A 121 17.54 -13.75 -6.61
CA LEU A 121 17.51 -12.35 -7.02
C LEU A 121 16.40 -12.08 -8.06
N ALA A 122 16.30 -12.90 -9.10
CA ALA A 122 15.25 -12.77 -10.12
C ALA A 122 13.85 -12.88 -9.51
N ILE A 123 13.63 -13.84 -8.61
CA ILE A 123 12.34 -14.02 -7.92
C ILE A 123 12.05 -12.80 -7.04
N VAL A 124 13.02 -12.29 -6.28
CA VAL A 124 12.85 -11.08 -5.46
C VAL A 124 12.36 -9.92 -6.32
N PHE A 125 13.02 -9.63 -7.45
CA PHE A 125 12.62 -8.51 -8.31
C PHE A 125 11.23 -8.68 -8.93
N LEU A 126 10.86 -9.90 -9.32
CA LEU A 126 9.52 -10.20 -9.81
C LEU A 126 8.45 -9.95 -8.72
N LEU A 127 8.73 -10.38 -7.48
CA LEU A 127 7.85 -10.15 -6.34
C LEU A 127 7.75 -8.67 -5.97
N LEU A 128 8.86 -7.92 -6.00
CA LEU A 128 8.86 -6.47 -5.75
C LEU A 128 8.06 -5.72 -6.82
N MET A 129 8.22 -6.10 -8.09
CA MET A 129 7.45 -5.51 -9.18
C MET A 129 5.96 -5.82 -9.02
N TRP A 130 5.60 -7.07 -8.72
CA TRP A 130 4.21 -7.44 -8.45
C TRP A 130 3.66 -6.64 -7.27
N GLN A 131 4.38 -6.59 -6.15
CA GLN A 131 3.94 -5.85 -4.96
C GLN A 131 3.67 -4.38 -5.26
N GLY A 132 4.61 -3.70 -5.94
CA GLY A 132 4.48 -2.29 -6.27
C GLY A 132 3.25 -2.04 -7.14
N LEU A 133 3.09 -2.83 -8.20
CA LEU A 133 1.93 -2.76 -9.09
C LEU A 133 0.62 -3.05 -8.35
N GLY A 134 0.61 -4.04 -7.46
CA GLY A 134 -0.54 -4.37 -6.62
C GLY A 134 -1.02 -3.20 -5.78
N GLY A 135 -0.07 -2.47 -5.16
CA GLY A 135 -0.37 -1.27 -4.39
C GLY A 135 -0.99 -0.16 -5.23
N GLY A 136 -0.43 0.09 -6.42
CA GLY A 136 -0.98 1.07 -7.36
C GLY A 136 -2.39 0.73 -7.84
N LEU A 137 -2.72 -0.56 -8.02
CA LEU A 137 -4.06 -1.01 -8.41
C LEU A 137 -5.10 -0.75 -7.31
N ALA A 138 -4.72 -0.90 -6.04
CA ALA A 138 -5.60 -0.64 -4.90
C ALA A 138 -5.73 0.86 -4.58
N ALA A 139 -4.66 1.64 -4.83
CA ALA A 139 -4.54 3.04 -4.41
C ALA A 139 -5.66 3.95 -4.92
N THR A 140 -5.99 3.92 -6.21
CA THR A 140 -7.01 4.81 -6.81
C THR A 140 -8.40 4.56 -6.23
N ALA A 141 -8.76 3.28 -6.07
CA ALA A 141 -10.03 2.89 -5.47
C ALA A 141 -10.09 3.27 -3.98
N TRP A 142 -8.99 3.10 -3.25
CA TRP A 142 -8.89 3.47 -1.84
C TRP A 142 -9.02 5.00 -1.66
N GLN A 143 -8.28 5.80 -2.42
CA GLN A 143 -8.36 7.27 -2.38
C GLN A 143 -9.78 7.76 -2.70
N SER A 144 -10.42 7.17 -3.73
CA SER A 144 -11.81 7.50 -4.09
C SER A 144 -12.80 7.10 -3.00
N MET A 145 -12.56 5.96 -2.32
CA MET A 145 -13.34 5.53 -1.17
C MET A 145 -13.23 6.52 -0.01
N ILE A 146 -12.01 6.92 0.35
CA ILE A 146 -11.74 7.92 1.41
C ILE A 146 -12.46 9.23 1.09
N GLY A 147 -12.33 9.73 -0.16
CA GLY A 147 -13.00 10.94 -0.61
C GLY A 147 -14.53 10.87 -0.51
N LYS A 148 -15.12 9.67 -0.64
CA LYS A 148 -16.57 9.43 -0.51
C LYS A 148 -17.02 9.29 0.94
N ILE A 149 -16.23 8.68 1.82
CA ILE A 149 -16.65 8.34 3.21
C ILE A 149 -16.19 9.34 4.27
N ILE A 150 -15.27 10.25 3.93
CA ILE A 150 -14.78 11.32 4.81
C ILE A 150 -15.13 12.68 4.18
N PRO A 151 -15.81 13.58 4.90
CA PRO A 151 -16.15 14.92 4.40
C PRO A 151 -14.89 15.73 4.03
N PRO A 152 -14.94 16.56 2.97
CA PRO A 152 -13.78 17.33 2.49
C PRO A 152 -13.06 18.17 3.55
N ARG A 153 -13.82 18.81 4.46
CA ARG A 153 -13.28 19.60 5.59
C ARG A 153 -12.42 18.79 6.58
N HIS A 154 -12.37 17.48 6.46
CA HIS A 154 -11.63 16.59 7.35
C HIS A 154 -10.50 15.82 6.65
N HIS A 155 -10.33 15.97 5.33
CA HIS A 155 -9.29 15.26 4.59
C HIS A 155 -7.89 15.56 5.12
N GLY A 156 -7.54 16.83 5.34
CA GLY A 156 -6.24 17.20 5.88
C GLY A 156 -5.97 16.58 7.26
N LYS A 157 -6.96 16.63 8.16
CA LYS A 157 -6.85 16.01 9.50
C LYS A 157 -6.74 14.49 9.41
N PHE A 158 -7.52 13.86 8.55
CA PHE A 158 -7.49 12.42 8.33
C PHE A 158 -6.12 11.98 7.81
N PHE A 159 -5.64 12.55 6.70
CA PHE A 159 -4.35 12.18 6.12
C PHE A 159 -3.19 12.49 7.07
N GLY A 160 -3.23 13.62 7.78
CA GLY A 160 -2.22 13.93 8.80
C GLY A 160 -2.17 12.88 9.92
N MET A 161 -3.33 12.49 10.48
CA MET A 161 -3.40 11.49 11.54
C MET A 161 -3.03 10.09 11.04
N GLN A 162 -3.50 9.72 9.85
CA GLN A 162 -3.17 8.43 9.23
C GLN A 162 -1.68 8.33 8.94
N SER A 163 -1.07 9.35 8.33
CA SER A 163 0.37 9.37 8.05
C SER A 163 1.20 9.37 9.33
N ALA A 164 0.83 10.14 10.35
CA ALA A 164 1.53 10.12 11.64
C ALA A 164 1.48 8.74 12.29
N THR A 165 0.31 8.09 12.29
CA THR A 165 0.14 6.75 12.87
C THR A 165 0.88 5.69 12.04
N ALA A 166 0.77 5.75 10.71
CA ALA A 166 1.47 4.85 9.81
C ALA A 166 3.00 4.94 9.98
N ASN A 167 3.55 6.15 10.03
CA ASN A 167 4.98 6.37 10.22
C ASN A 167 5.45 5.90 11.60
N LEU A 168 4.69 6.19 12.66
CA LEU A 168 5.03 5.70 14.01
C LEU A 168 5.11 4.17 14.04
N PHE A 169 4.09 3.50 13.50
CA PHE A 169 4.04 2.05 13.46
C PHE A 169 5.14 1.48 12.54
N ALA A 170 5.43 2.13 11.42
CA ALA A 170 6.55 1.76 10.55
C ALA A 170 7.89 1.83 11.29
N SER A 171 8.15 2.90 12.04
CA SER A 171 9.38 3.03 12.83
C SER A 171 9.51 1.97 13.91
N VAL A 172 8.45 1.71 14.68
CA VAL A 172 8.44 0.65 15.72
C VAL A 172 8.66 -0.72 15.09
N ALA A 173 7.98 -0.99 13.98
CA ALA A 173 8.10 -2.24 13.26
C ALA A 173 9.50 -2.46 12.68
N ALA A 174 10.13 -1.42 12.14
CA ALA A 174 11.50 -1.48 11.64
C ALA A 174 12.50 -1.80 12.77
N LEU A 175 12.36 -1.17 13.95
CA LEU A 175 13.19 -1.47 15.13
C LEU A 175 13.04 -2.92 15.61
N ILE A 176 11.84 -3.51 15.50
CA ILE A 176 11.62 -4.91 15.86
C ILE A 176 12.24 -5.85 14.82
N ALA A 177 12.26 -5.44 13.54
CA ALA A 177 12.77 -6.25 12.44
C ALA A 177 14.31 -6.30 12.38
N GLY A 178 15.02 -5.28 12.87
CA GLY A 178 16.49 -5.25 12.93
C GLY A 178 17.09 -3.86 12.85
#